data_AF-A0A2P5N2Z3-F1
#
_entry.id   AF-A0A2P5N2Z3-F1
#
_cell.length_a   1.000
_cell.length_b   1.000
_cell.length_c   1.000
_cell.angle_alpha   90.00
_cell.angle_beta   90.00
_cell.angle_gamma   90.00
#
_symmetry.space_group_name_H-M   'P 1'
#
loop_
_entity.id
_entity.type
_entity.pdbx_description
1 polymer ?
#
loop_
_entity_poly.entity_id
_entity_poly.type
_entity_poly.pdbx_seq_one_letter_code
_entity_poly.pdbx_strand_id
1 'polypeptide(L)'
;MYKAVIEVSPAENTEAKQAFWQDAELGLLQSSEQLAEVLAALTGKVARQPKDLVAHLRRVHFCFQHALADALYAALLDVVIVLDGKGQDLTRRLMAGCRGRLNAADLVHLKNLRRTPRQPVGNRHSLFTSGVRGTFDLIENRQGIEHTVEPLLLARDFIEYSQLDEAMTVLETALLETPERNDIQTALAELYRSTDSRGRFLKTHRFLHAMAVDLSADWRNLALTFAGETP
;
A
#
# COMPACT_ATOMS: atom_id res chain seq x y z
N MET A 1 -17.38 -62.04 -16.87
CA MET A 1 -16.30 -61.04 -16.89
C MET A 1 -16.74 -59.86 -16.03
N TYR A 2 -16.49 -59.90 -14.72
CA TYR A 2 -16.87 -58.83 -13.80
C TYR A 2 -15.78 -57.76 -13.79
N LYS A 3 -16.12 -56.53 -14.20
CA LYS A 3 -15.29 -55.34 -13.98
C LYS A 3 -15.46 -54.92 -12.53
N ALA A 4 -14.39 -55.05 -11.74
CA ALA A 4 -14.31 -54.44 -10.42
C ALA A 4 -14.27 -52.91 -10.60
N VAL A 5 -15.34 -52.24 -10.21
CA VAL A 5 -15.36 -50.79 -10.00
C VAL A 5 -14.73 -50.57 -8.64
N ILE A 6 -13.51 -50.07 -8.62
CA ILE A 6 -12.84 -49.63 -7.39
C ILE A 6 -13.51 -48.31 -7.01
N GLU A 7 -14.53 -48.39 -6.15
CA GLU A 7 -15.07 -47.24 -5.43
C GLU A 7 -14.01 -46.79 -4.41
N VAL A 8 -13.16 -45.84 -4.80
CA VAL A 8 -12.26 -45.19 -3.85
C VAL A 8 -13.09 -44.24 -2.98
N SER A 9 -13.12 -44.52 -1.68
CA SER A 9 -13.89 -43.77 -0.70
C SER A 9 -13.45 -42.30 -0.65
N PRO A 10 -14.39 -41.32 -0.57
CA PRO A 10 -14.04 -39.90 -0.46
C PRO A 10 -13.21 -39.55 0.80
N ALA A 11 -13.25 -40.39 1.83
CA ALA A 11 -12.44 -40.23 3.04
C ALA A 11 -10.95 -40.53 2.80
N GLU A 12 -10.63 -41.63 2.09
CA GLU A 12 -9.24 -42.00 1.74
C GLU A 12 -8.57 -40.94 0.86
N ASN A 13 -9.36 -40.31 -0.03
CA ASN A 13 -8.88 -39.24 -0.90
C ASN A 13 -8.60 -37.93 -0.14
N THR A 14 -9.14 -37.76 1.07
CA THR A 14 -8.92 -36.57 1.90
C THR A 14 -7.65 -36.72 2.74
N GLU A 15 -7.42 -37.89 3.32
CA GLU A 15 -6.20 -38.22 4.08
C GLU A 15 -4.96 -38.25 3.18
N ALA A 16 -5.04 -38.89 2.01
CA ALA A 16 -3.93 -38.92 1.05
C ALA A 16 -3.57 -37.51 0.52
N LYS A 17 -4.59 -36.66 0.37
CA LYS A 17 -4.41 -35.26 -0.05
C LYS A 17 -3.78 -34.44 1.07
N GLN A 18 -4.19 -34.65 2.32
CA GLN A 18 -3.53 -34.03 3.48
C GLN A 18 -2.06 -34.47 3.60
N ALA A 19 -1.76 -35.76 3.44
CA ALA A 19 -0.40 -36.31 3.45
C ALA A 19 0.50 -35.83 2.30
N PHE A 20 -0.09 -35.43 1.16
CA PHE A 20 0.68 -34.81 0.07
C PHE A 20 1.14 -33.38 0.42
N TRP A 21 0.26 -32.62 1.08
CA TRP A 21 0.49 -31.23 1.47
C TRP A 21 1.26 -31.08 2.77
N GLN A 22 1.11 -32.03 3.69
CA GLN A 22 1.84 -32.13 4.93
C GLN A 22 2.95 -33.16 4.72
N ASP A 23 4.21 -32.73 4.67
CA ASP A 23 5.25 -33.67 5.12
C ASP A 23 4.84 -34.10 6.54
N ALA A 24 5.01 -35.38 6.91
CA ALA A 24 4.78 -35.82 8.29
C ALA A 24 5.55 -34.95 9.31
N GLU A 25 6.60 -34.25 8.87
CA GLU A 25 7.37 -33.25 9.62
C GLU A 25 6.64 -31.90 9.83
N LEU A 26 5.70 -31.52 8.97
CA LEU A 26 4.99 -30.23 9.02
C LEU A 26 3.60 -30.30 9.68
N GLY A 27 3.03 -31.51 9.82
CA GLY A 27 1.72 -31.73 10.44
C GLY A 27 1.66 -31.48 11.95
N LEU A 28 2.82 -31.33 12.61
CA LEU A 28 2.95 -31.15 14.07
C LEU A 28 2.87 -29.70 14.54
N LEU A 29 2.64 -28.74 13.64
CA LEU A 29 2.89 -27.34 13.89
C LEU A 29 1.58 -26.53 13.82
N GLN A 30 0.99 -26.24 14.99
CA GLN A 30 -0.31 -25.57 15.17
C GLN A 30 -0.23 -24.17 15.84
N SER A 31 0.96 -23.61 16.09
CA SER A 31 1.11 -22.26 16.68
C SER A 31 1.60 -21.21 15.66
N SER A 32 1.37 -19.92 15.96
CA SER A 32 1.78 -18.80 15.10
C SER A 32 3.29 -18.63 14.97
N GLU A 33 4.06 -18.99 16.00
CA GLU A 33 5.53 -19.04 15.94
C GLU A 33 6.00 -20.12 14.96
N GLN A 34 5.30 -21.26 14.95
CA GLN A 34 5.63 -22.37 14.07
C GLN A 34 5.28 -22.08 12.60
N LEU A 35 4.33 -21.18 12.32
CA LEU A 35 4.02 -20.75 10.95
C LEU A 35 5.23 -20.13 10.25
N ALA A 36 5.98 -19.30 10.97
CA ALA A 36 7.18 -18.65 10.45
C ALA A 36 8.30 -19.67 10.19
N GLU A 37 8.46 -20.65 11.08
CA GLU A 37 9.42 -21.74 10.92
C GLU A 37 9.11 -22.64 9.72
N VAL A 38 7.84 -23.03 9.55
CA VAL A 38 7.40 -23.81 8.38
C VAL A 38 7.64 -23.04 7.09
N LEU A 39 7.26 -21.76 7.05
CA LEU A 39 7.51 -20.94 5.88
C LEU A 39 9.00 -20.82 5.58
N ALA A 40 9.84 -20.64 6.61
CA ALA A 40 11.29 -20.58 6.46
C ALA A 40 11.87 -21.92 5.94
N ALA A 41 11.40 -23.06 6.45
CA ALA A 41 11.80 -24.38 5.98
C ALA A 41 11.42 -24.61 4.51
N LEU A 42 10.18 -24.30 4.13
CA LEU A 42 9.71 -24.38 2.73
C LEU A 42 10.50 -23.44 1.81
N THR A 43 10.77 -22.22 2.28
CA THR A 43 11.57 -21.23 1.57
C THR A 43 13.00 -21.73 1.36
N GLY A 44 13.62 -22.31 2.40
CA GLY A 44 14.94 -22.92 2.33
C GLY A 44 15.00 -24.12 1.37
N LYS A 45 13.95 -24.96 1.34
CA LYS A 45 13.84 -26.08 0.40
C LYS A 45 13.81 -25.61 -1.05
N VAL A 46 12.97 -24.61 -1.34
CA VAL A 46 12.89 -23.99 -2.68
C VAL A 46 14.22 -23.34 -3.07
N ALA A 47 14.86 -22.63 -2.15
CA ALA A 47 16.15 -21.98 -2.41
C ALA A 47 17.26 -23.00 -2.74
N ARG A 48 17.30 -24.14 -2.03
CA ARG A 48 18.29 -25.22 -2.26
C ARG A 48 18.01 -26.03 -3.52
N GLN A 49 16.73 -26.19 -3.88
CA GLN A 49 16.30 -26.96 -5.05
C GLN A 49 15.33 -26.14 -5.92
N PRO A 50 15.81 -25.12 -6.65
CA PRO A 50 14.94 -24.19 -7.39
C PRO A 50 14.03 -24.85 -8.43
N LYS A 51 14.40 -26.03 -8.96
CA LYS A 51 13.64 -26.76 -9.97
C LYS A 51 12.64 -27.76 -9.39
N ASP A 52 12.56 -27.90 -8.06
CA ASP A 52 11.57 -28.78 -7.41
C ASP A 52 10.19 -28.12 -7.40
N LEU A 53 9.37 -28.47 -8.41
CA LEU A 53 8.00 -27.97 -8.54
C LEU A 53 7.13 -28.33 -7.33
N VAL A 54 7.36 -29.47 -6.68
CA VAL A 54 6.56 -29.89 -5.53
C VAL A 54 6.83 -28.97 -4.34
N ALA A 55 8.09 -28.62 -4.08
CA ALA A 55 8.45 -27.64 -3.05
C ALA A 55 7.80 -26.27 -3.29
N HIS A 56 7.80 -25.80 -4.53
CA HIS A 56 7.11 -24.56 -4.92
C HIS A 56 5.60 -24.62 -4.66
N LEU A 57 4.94 -25.69 -5.09
CA LEU A 57 3.49 -25.86 -4.90
C LEU A 57 3.10 -25.96 -3.42
N ARG A 58 3.90 -26.65 -2.61
CA ARG A 58 3.72 -26.73 -1.15
C ARG A 58 3.80 -25.35 -0.52
N ARG A 59 4.80 -24.55 -0.90
CA ARG A 59 4.95 -23.16 -0.43
C ARG A 59 3.76 -22.28 -0.83
N VAL A 60 3.29 -22.37 -2.08
CA VAL A 60 2.07 -21.65 -2.53
C VAL A 60 0.85 -22.08 -1.72
N HIS A 61 0.65 -23.39 -1.54
CA HIS A 61 -0.49 -23.92 -0.81
C HIS A 61 -0.50 -23.48 0.65
N PHE A 62 0.66 -23.55 1.31
CA PHE A 62 0.84 -23.09 2.68
C PHE A 62 0.50 -21.60 2.83
N CYS A 63 1.08 -20.73 1.99
CA CYS A 63 0.78 -19.30 2.02
C CYS A 63 -0.71 -19.02 1.76
N PHE A 64 -1.36 -19.79 0.88
CA PHE A 64 -2.78 -19.66 0.59
C PHE A 64 -3.67 -20.07 1.79
N GLN A 65 -3.38 -21.22 2.41
CA GLN A 65 -4.14 -21.72 3.56
C GLN A 65 -4.09 -20.76 4.76
N HIS A 66 -2.92 -20.15 5.00
CA HIS A 66 -2.69 -19.24 6.12
C HIS A 66 -2.92 -17.76 5.79
N ALA A 67 -3.49 -17.46 4.61
CA ALA A 67 -3.82 -16.09 4.18
C ALA A 67 -2.63 -15.10 4.18
N LEU A 68 -1.42 -15.58 3.88
CA LEU A 68 -0.20 -14.78 3.83
C LEU A 68 -0.05 -14.11 2.46
N ALA A 69 -0.77 -13.01 2.21
CA ALA A 69 -0.89 -12.39 0.89
C ALA A 69 0.48 -12.05 0.24
N ASP A 70 1.38 -11.38 0.95
CA ASP A 70 2.70 -11.00 0.43
C ASP A 70 3.58 -12.22 0.12
N ALA A 71 3.57 -13.22 1.01
CA ALA A 71 4.34 -14.45 0.83
C ALA A 71 3.75 -15.34 -0.28
N LEU A 72 2.42 -15.32 -0.45
CA LEU A 72 1.70 -16.00 -1.52
C LEU A 72 2.05 -15.41 -2.88
N TYR A 73 2.03 -14.08 -2.98
CA TYR A 73 2.48 -13.37 -4.17
C TYR A 73 3.90 -13.77 -4.55
N ALA A 74 4.84 -13.73 -3.59
CA ALA A 74 6.22 -14.09 -3.82
C ALA A 74 6.40 -15.55 -4.25
N ALA A 75 5.68 -16.48 -3.63
CA ALA A 75 5.72 -17.90 -3.99
C ALA A 75 5.20 -18.14 -5.42
N LEU A 76 4.14 -17.42 -5.84
CA LEU A 76 3.63 -17.50 -7.21
C LEU A 76 4.60 -16.86 -8.21
N LEU A 77 5.24 -15.75 -7.84
CA LEU A 77 6.26 -15.09 -8.64
C LEU A 77 7.45 -16.02 -8.89
N ASP A 78 7.94 -16.67 -7.83
CA ASP A 78 9.04 -17.62 -7.89
C ASP A 78 8.71 -18.81 -8.82
N VAL A 79 7.46 -19.32 -8.79
CA VAL A 79 6.98 -20.36 -9.71
C VAL A 79 7.01 -19.87 -11.16
N VAL A 80 6.52 -18.64 -11.42
CA VAL A 80 6.50 -18.07 -12.77
C VAL A 80 7.92 -17.96 -13.34
N ILE A 81 8.87 -17.51 -12.52
CA ILE A 81 10.27 -17.31 -12.91
C ILE A 81 10.96 -18.64 -13.16
N VAL A 82 10.85 -19.59 -12.24
CA VAL A 82 11.50 -20.91 -12.36
C VAL A 82 10.98 -21.70 -13.56
N LEU A 83 9.69 -21.56 -13.87
CA LEU A 83 9.11 -22.23 -15.03
C LEU A 83 9.53 -21.58 -16.35
N ASP A 84 10.03 -20.35 -16.35
CA ASP A 84 10.60 -19.65 -17.52
C ASP A 84 9.73 -19.82 -18.79
N GLY A 85 8.44 -19.50 -18.64
CA GLY A 85 7.46 -19.60 -19.73
C GLY A 85 6.88 -20.99 -20.00
N LYS A 86 7.40 -22.05 -19.37
CA LYS A 86 6.84 -23.42 -19.38
C LYS A 86 5.67 -23.52 -18.38
N GLY A 87 4.85 -24.58 -18.50
CA GLY A 87 3.78 -24.84 -17.52
C GLY A 87 2.70 -23.75 -17.44
N GLN A 88 2.36 -23.12 -18.57
CA GLN A 88 1.49 -21.95 -18.60
C GLN A 88 0.11 -22.19 -18.00
N ASP A 89 -0.47 -23.35 -18.29
CA ASP A 89 -1.79 -23.74 -17.77
C ASP A 89 -1.75 -23.95 -16.26
N LEU A 90 -0.66 -24.52 -15.73
CA LEU A 90 -0.47 -24.67 -14.29
C LEU A 90 -0.45 -23.29 -13.61
N THR A 91 0.38 -22.37 -14.09
CA THR A 91 0.43 -21.02 -13.51
C THR A 91 -0.92 -20.30 -13.61
N ARG A 92 -1.63 -20.43 -14.73
CA ARG A 92 -2.96 -19.84 -14.91
C ARG A 92 -3.95 -20.39 -13.88
N ARG A 93 -3.93 -21.71 -13.66
CA ARG A 93 -4.75 -22.38 -12.64
C ARG A 93 -4.38 -21.94 -11.23
N LEU A 94 -3.09 -21.83 -10.91
CA LEU A 94 -2.64 -21.36 -9.60
C LEU A 94 -3.09 -19.92 -9.32
N MET A 95 -2.90 -19.01 -10.27
CA MET A 95 -3.35 -17.63 -10.15
C MET A 95 -4.88 -17.53 -10.00
N ALA A 96 -5.63 -18.34 -10.75
CA ALA A 96 -7.08 -18.39 -10.62
C ALA A 96 -7.53 -18.89 -9.25
N GLY A 97 -6.91 -19.97 -8.75
CA GLY A 97 -7.22 -20.53 -7.42
C GLY A 97 -6.83 -19.60 -6.27
N CYS A 98 -5.75 -18.84 -6.43
CA CYS A 98 -5.26 -17.92 -5.40
C CYS A 98 -5.92 -16.53 -5.44
N ARG A 99 -6.81 -16.26 -6.41
CA ARG A 99 -7.37 -14.93 -6.68
C ARG A 99 -8.01 -14.28 -5.45
N GLY A 100 -8.71 -15.05 -4.61
CA GLY A 100 -9.38 -14.56 -3.41
C GLY A 100 -8.45 -14.17 -2.25
N ARG A 101 -7.14 -14.45 -2.35
CA ARG A 101 -6.13 -14.17 -1.32
C ARG A 101 -5.03 -13.21 -1.80
N LEU A 102 -5.17 -12.68 -3.01
CA LEU A 102 -4.20 -11.76 -3.62
C LEU A 102 -4.85 -10.39 -3.83
N ASN A 103 -4.04 -9.34 -3.74
CA ASN A 103 -4.48 -8.00 -4.11
C ASN A 103 -4.64 -7.88 -5.63
N ALA A 104 -5.53 -6.99 -6.07
CA ALA A 104 -5.80 -6.79 -7.49
C ALA A 104 -4.55 -6.36 -8.28
N ALA A 105 -3.70 -5.50 -7.68
CA ALA A 105 -2.44 -5.07 -8.26
C ALA A 105 -1.47 -6.24 -8.50
N ASP A 106 -1.32 -7.12 -7.52
CA ASP A 106 -0.43 -8.29 -7.58
C ASP A 106 -0.86 -9.27 -8.68
N LEU A 107 -2.17 -9.49 -8.83
CA LEU A 107 -2.73 -10.32 -9.90
C LEU A 107 -2.48 -9.74 -11.29
N VAL A 108 -2.63 -8.42 -11.44
CA VAL A 108 -2.34 -7.72 -12.70
C VAL A 108 -0.86 -7.84 -13.02
N HIS A 109 0.00 -7.65 -12.02
CA HIS A 109 1.44 -7.76 -12.19
C HIS A 109 1.86 -9.18 -12.62
N LEU A 110 1.42 -10.23 -11.91
CA LEU A 110 1.72 -11.62 -12.25
C LEU A 110 1.28 -12.00 -13.69
N LYS A 111 0.14 -11.45 -14.16
CA LYS A 111 -0.33 -11.64 -15.54
C LYS A 111 0.55 -10.92 -16.57
N ASN A 112 1.05 -9.74 -16.22
CA ASN A 112 1.83 -8.87 -17.11
C ASN A 112 3.31 -9.25 -17.21
N LEU A 113 3.86 -9.99 -16.24
CA LEU A 113 5.23 -10.54 -16.30
C LEU A 113 5.53 -11.31 -17.59
N ARG A 114 4.49 -11.89 -18.20
CA ARG A 114 4.62 -12.65 -19.44
C ARG A 114 4.57 -11.79 -20.70
N ARG A 115 3.96 -10.62 -20.62
CA ARG A 115 3.66 -9.76 -21.77
C ARG A 115 4.73 -8.70 -22.00
N THR A 116 5.44 -8.34 -20.94
CA THR A 116 6.44 -7.27 -20.97
C THR A 116 7.73 -7.77 -20.36
N PRO A 117 8.91 -7.58 -21.00
CA PRO A 117 10.21 -7.94 -20.45
C PRO A 117 10.66 -7.01 -19.30
N ARG A 118 9.71 -6.43 -18.56
CA ARG A 118 10.00 -5.64 -17.36
C ARG A 118 10.48 -6.58 -16.27
N GLN A 119 11.47 -6.14 -15.50
CA GLN A 119 11.97 -6.91 -14.37
C GLN A 119 10.82 -7.23 -13.39
N PRO A 120 10.71 -8.49 -12.95
CA PRO A 120 9.72 -8.86 -11.94
C PRO A 120 9.97 -8.10 -10.64
N VAL A 121 8.97 -7.35 -10.19
CA VAL A 121 8.99 -6.68 -8.88
C VAL A 121 8.80 -7.72 -7.78
N GLY A 122 9.88 -8.09 -7.10
CA GLY A 122 9.85 -8.94 -5.91
C GLY A 122 9.37 -8.22 -4.66
N ASN A 123 9.20 -8.97 -3.58
CA ASN A 123 9.12 -8.43 -2.22
C ASN A 123 10.11 -9.19 -1.30
N ARG A 124 10.10 -8.90 0.01
CA ARG A 124 11.02 -9.54 0.98
C ARG A 124 10.93 -11.07 1.05
N HIS A 125 9.87 -11.66 0.51
CA HIS A 125 9.66 -13.10 0.47
C HIS A 125 10.06 -13.71 -0.89
N SER A 126 10.40 -12.92 -1.91
CA SER A 126 10.78 -13.43 -3.23
C SER A 126 12.19 -13.99 -3.24
N LEU A 127 12.39 -15.13 -3.90
CA LEU A 127 13.68 -15.84 -3.94
C LEU A 127 14.45 -15.62 -5.24
N PHE A 128 13.74 -15.55 -6.36
CA PHE A 128 14.36 -15.55 -7.70
C PHE A 128 14.25 -14.18 -8.40
N THR A 129 14.06 -13.12 -7.63
CA THR A 129 14.04 -11.73 -8.12
C THR A 129 15.01 -10.86 -7.34
N SER A 130 15.87 -10.14 -8.03
CA SER A 130 16.58 -9.00 -7.47
C SER A 130 15.61 -7.81 -7.39
N GLY A 131 14.88 -7.67 -6.30
CA GLY A 131 13.94 -6.57 -6.16
C GLY A 131 13.33 -6.54 -4.79
N VAL A 132 13.89 -5.71 -3.92
CA VAL A 132 13.12 -5.14 -2.81
C VAL A 132 11.93 -4.44 -3.46
N ARG A 133 10.73 -4.65 -2.92
CA ARG A 133 9.58 -3.77 -3.16
C ARG A 133 9.89 -2.43 -2.50
N GLY A 134 10.87 -1.71 -3.04
CA GLY A 134 11.08 -0.31 -2.78
C GLY A 134 10.19 0.40 -3.77
N THR A 135 9.20 1.11 -3.28
CA THR A 135 8.53 2.12 -4.09
C THR A 135 9.61 3.11 -4.53
N PHE A 136 9.92 3.15 -5.82
CA PHE A 136 10.53 4.34 -6.42
C PHE A 136 9.52 5.48 -6.57
N ASP A 137 8.26 5.25 -6.18
CA ASP A 137 7.33 6.31 -5.78
C ASP A 137 7.82 6.92 -4.46
N LEU A 138 8.90 7.70 -4.54
CA LEU A 138 9.17 8.78 -3.58
C LEU A 138 8.09 9.88 -3.68
N ILE A 139 7.27 9.82 -4.72
CA ILE A 139 6.07 10.62 -4.91
C ILE A 139 4.94 9.63 -5.19
N GLU A 140 4.34 9.11 -4.12
CA GLU A 140 3.00 8.57 -4.19
C GLU A 140 2.12 9.77 -4.58
N ASN A 141 1.79 9.92 -5.86
CA ASN A 141 0.78 10.87 -6.30
C ASN A 141 -0.55 10.32 -5.77
N ARG A 142 -0.81 10.59 -4.48
CA ARG A 142 -2.05 10.31 -3.78
C ARG A 142 -3.14 11.19 -4.39
N GLN A 143 -3.56 10.83 -5.60
CA GLN A 143 -4.89 11.18 -6.03
C GLN A 143 -5.87 10.29 -5.25
N GLY A 144 -6.35 10.84 -4.13
CA GLY A 144 -7.66 10.48 -3.61
C GLY A 144 -7.72 9.41 -2.52
N ILE A 145 -6.80 9.43 -1.54
CA ILE A 145 -7.29 9.27 -0.17
C ILE A 145 -7.34 10.68 0.39
N GLU A 146 -8.47 11.36 0.19
CA GLU A 146 -8.90 12.44 1.06
C GLU A 146 -9.00 11.83 2.47
N HIS A 147 -7.88 11.76 3.16
CA HIS A 147 -7.96 12.07 4.57
C HIS A 147 -8.40 13.53 4.56
N THR A 148 -9.67 13.77 4.86
CA THR A 148 -10.20 15.09 5.21
C THR A 148 -9.52 15.52 6.51
N VAL A 149 -8.21 15.70 6.47
CA VAL A 149 -7.46 16.26 7.58
C VAL A 149 -7.88 17.71 7.60
N GLU A 150 -8.57 18.07 8.66
CA GLU A 150 -9.02 19.43 8.91
C GLU A 150 -7.81 20.37 8.79
N PRO A 151 -7.81 21.35 7.87
CA PRO A 151 -6.66 22.21 7.62
C PRO A 151 -6.14 22.94 8.87
N LEU A 152 -7.02 23.25 9.83
CA LEU A 152 -6.62 23.86 11.10
C LEU A 152 -5.85 22.88 11.99
N LEU A 153 -6.24 21.60 12.00
CA LEU A 153 -5.55 20.58 12.76
C LEU A 153 -4.14 20.37 12.20
N LEU A 154 -4.03 20.27 10.88
CA LEU A 154 -2.73 20.11 10.21
C LEU A 154 -1.83 21.33 10.41
N ALA A 155 -2.38 22.54 10.31
CA ALA A 155 -1.62 23.77 10.59
C ALA A 155 -1.15 23.83 12.04
N ARG A 156 -1.95 23.35 13.00
CA ARG A 156 -1.56 23.28 14.41
C ARG A 156 -0.37 22.35 14.62
N ASP A 157 -0.36 21.19 13.99
CA ASP A 157 0.78 20.27 14.06
C ASP A 157 2.05 20.97 13.53
N PHE A 158 1.95 21.67 12.40
CA PHE A 158 3.07 22.44 11.87
C PHE A 158 3.55 23.55 12.82
N ILE A 159 2.63 24.27 13.47
CA ILE A 159 2.97 25.29 14.47
C ILE A 159 3.68 24.65 15.67
N GLU A 160 3.23 23.49 16.14
CA GLU A 160 3.85 22.74 17.25
C GLU A 160 5.31 22.38 16.92
N TYR A 161 5.59 22.02 15.68
CA TYR A 161 6.94 21.75 15.19
C TYR A 161 7.67 23.00 14.65
N SER A 162 7.16 24.21 14.90
CA SER A 162 7.73 25.49 14.45
C SER A 162 7.90 25.63 12.92
N GLN A 163 7.15 24.85 12.15
CA GLN A 163 7.09 24.87 10.69
C GLN A 163 6.06 25.91 10.23
N LEU A 164 6.32 27.20 10.53
CA LEU A 164 5.35 28.28 10.35
C LEU A 164 5.06 28.57 8.86
N ASP A 165 6.04 28.39 7.97
CA ASP A 165 5.85 28.58 6.54
C ASP A 165 4.94 27.52 5.93
N GLU A 166 5.07 26.28 6.39
CA GLU A 166 4.23 25.14 6.04
C GLU A 166 2.81 25.33 6.60
N ALA A 167 2.68 25.76 7.85
CA ALA A 167 1.39 26.09 8.46
C ALA A 167 0.64 27.17 7.67
N MET A 168 1.31 28.27 7.30
CA MET A 168 0.74 29.32 6.46
C MET A 168 0.33 28.78 5.08
N THR A 169 1.13 27.90 4.48
CA THR A 169 0.84 27.33 3.14
C THR A 169 -0.40 26.45 3.15
N VAL A 170 -0.57 25.62 4.19
CA VAL A 170 -1.77 24.79 4.35
C VAL A 170 -3.02 25.64 4.50
N LEU A 171 -2.99 26.64 5.38
CA LEU A 171 -4.13 27.53 5.61
C LEU A 171 -4.45 28.41 4.40
N GLU A 172 -3.44 28.94 3.71
CA GLU A 172 -3.62 29.66 2.46
C GLU A 172 -4.33 28.79 1.42
N THR A 173 -3.86 27.55 1.23
CA THR A 173 -4.46 26.60 0.27
C THR A 173 -5.92 26.32 0.62
N ALA A 174 -6.20 26.01 1.89
CA ALA A 174 -7.56 25.76 2.35
C ALA A 174 -8.48 26.98 2.24
N LEU A 175 -7.93 28.19 2.39
CA LEU A 175 -8.67 29.44 2.22
C LEU A 175 -8.96 29.74 0.73
N LEU A 176 -8.10 29.31 -0.19
CA LEU A 176 -8.40 29.39 -1.62
C LEU A 176 -9.57 28.46 -2.02
N GLU A 177 -9.67 27.30 -1.37
CA GLU A 177 -10.74 26.33 -1.60
C GLU A 177 -12.05 26.71 -0.92
N THR A 178 -11.98 27.26 0.30
CA THR A 178 -13.14 27.67 1.11
C THR A 178 -12.95 29.09 1.68
N PRO A 179 -13.13 30.15 0.87
CA PRO A 179 -12.84 31.52 1.28
C PRO A 179 -13.68 32.06 2.45
N GLU A 180 -14.91 31.55 2.61
CA GLU A 180 -15.88 31.98 3.63
C GLU A 180 -15.54 31.50 5.05
N ARG A 181 -14.54 30.63 5.20
CA ARG A 181 -14.15 30.08 6.50
C ARG A 181 -13.41 31.10 7.36
N ASN A 182 -14.15 31.74 8.25
CA ASN A 182 -13.65 32.76 9.18
C ASN A 182 -12.56 32.24 10.14
N ASP A 183 -12.65 30.97 10.56
CA ASP A 183 -11.68 30.34 11.45
C ASP A 183 -10.28 30.23 10.81
N ILE A 184 -10.22 29.88 9.53
CA ILE A 184 -8.98 29.86 8.73
C ILE A 184 -8.45 31.28 8.54
N GLN A 185 -9.32 32.26 8.25
CA GLN A 185 -8.91 33.65 8.11
C GLN A 185 -8.28 34.19 9.40
N THR A 186 -8.88 33.93 10.56
CA THR A 186 -8.34 34.35 11.86
C THR A 186 -6.98 33.71 12.14
N ALA A 187 -6.85 32.39 11.97
CA ALA A 187 -5.59 31.67 12.22
C ALA A 187 -4.47 32.17 11.29
N LEU A 188 -4.78 32.41 10.02
CA LEU A 188 -3.79 32.88 9.04
C LEU A 188 -3.42 34.36 9.28
N ALA A 189 -4.36 35.21 9.72
CA ALA A 189 -4.06 36.58 10.11
C ALA A 189 -3.13 36.64 11.33
N GLU A 190 -3.31 35.76 12.31
CA GLU A 190 -2.41 35.64 13.46
C GLU A 190 -1.00 35.22 13.03
N LEU A 191 -0.90 34.21 12.15
CA LEU A 191 0.39 33.76 11.62
C LEU A 191 1.11 34.85 10.82
N TYR A 192 0.41 35.57 9.94
CA TYR A 192 1.00 36.69 9.21
C TYR A 192 1.47 37.82 10.12
N ARG A 193 0.73 38.11 11.20
CA ARG A 193 1.14 39.10 12.20
C ARG A 193 2.40 38.65 12.94
N SER A 194 2.45 37.38 13.35
CA SER A 194 3.58 36.84 14.11
C SER A 194 4.87 36.69 13.29
N THR A 195 4.76 36.45 11.98
CA THR A 195 5.88 36.24 11.05
C THR A 195 6.24 37.48 10.21
N ASP A 196 5.50 38.58 10.36
CA ASP A 196 5.60 39.80 9.53
C ASP A 196 5.57 39.52 8.02
N SER A 197 4.79 38.51 7.62
CA SER A 197 4.72 38.01 6.24
C SER A 197 3.84 38.89 5.33
N ARG A 198 4.15 40.19 5.26
CA ARG A 198 3.38 41.21 4.51
C ARG A 198 3.20 40.86 3.03
N GLY A 199 4.23 40.30 2.40
CA GLY A 199 4.18 39.91 0.98
C GLY A 199 3.16 38.79 0.71
N ARG A 200 3.10 37.78 1.58
CA ARG A 200 2.12 36.69 1.50
C ARG A 200 0.71 37.21 1.76
N PHE A 201 0.54 38.01 2.81
CA PHE A 201 -0.73 38.66 3.11
C PHE A 201 -1.28 39.47 1.93
N LEU A 202 -0.48 40.35 1.31
CA LEU A 202 -0.95 41.18 0.19
C LEU A 202 -1.36 40.36 -1.03
N LYS A 203 -0.76 39.19 -1.25
CA LYS A 203 -1.16 38.26 -2.32
C LYS A 203 -2.52 37.65 -2.01
N THR A 204 -2.70 37.10 -0.81
CA THR A 204 -3.94 36.44 -0.38
C THR A 204 -5.08 37.45 -0.23
N HIS A 205 -4.81 38.64 0.31
CA HIS A 205 -5.78 39.73 0.44
C HIS A 205 -6.32 40.19 -0.91
N ARG A 206 -5.46 40.35 -1.93
CA ARG A 206 -5.90 40.68 -3.29
C ARG A 206 -6.81 39.61 -3.87
N PHE A 207 -6.52 38.34 -3.59
CA PHE A 207 -7.35 37.22 -4.04
C PHE A 207 -8.74 37.25 -3.40
N LEU A 208 -8.82 37.37 -2.07
CA LEU A 208 -10.10 37.43 -1.36
C LEU A 208 -10.94 38.65 -1.76
N HIS A 209 -10.29 39.80 -1.96
CA HIS A 209 -10.95 41.00 -2.45
C HIS A 209 -11.50 40.82 -3.87
N ALA A 210 -10.79 40.12 -4.75
CA ALA A 210 -11.27 39.81 -6.11
C ALA A 210 -12.48 38.87 -6.09
N MET A 211 -12.60 38.01 -5.08
CA MET A 211 -13.74 37.10 -4.90
C MET A 211 -14.91 37.71 -4.12
N ALA A 212 -14.81 38.98 -3.70
CA ALA A 212 -15.85 39.67 -2.92
C ALA A 212 -16.30 38.92 -1.64
N VAL A 213 -15.36 38.27 -0.97
CA VAL A 213 -15.60 37.46 0.23
C VAL A 213 -15.71 38.36 1.46
N ASP A 214 -16.64 38.03 2.37
CA ASP A 214 -16.73 38.69 3.66
C ASP A 214 -15.50 38.39 4.52
N LEU A 215 -14.71 39.43 4.79
CA LEU A 215 -13.47 39.34 5.56
C LEU A 215 -13.76 39.44 7.07
N SER A 216 -13.14 38.54 7.83
CA SER A 216 -13.12 38.57 9.30
C SER A 216 -12.57 39.89 9.85
N ALA A 217 -12.94 40.21 11.08
CA ALA A 217 -12.46 41.42 11.77
C ALA A 217 -10.94 41.42 11.93
N ASP A 218 -10.34 40.27 12.23
CA ASP A 218 -8.89 40.11 12.40
C ASP A 218 -8.12 40.38 11.10
N TRP A 219 -8.66 39.91 9.98
CA TRP A 219 -8.07 40.14 8.66
C TRP A 219 -8.11 41.62 8.27
N ARG A 220 -9.23 42.30 8.54
CA ARG A 220 -9.36 43.75 8.32
C ARG A 220 -8.42 44.57 9.20
N ASN A 221 -8.29 44.21 10.47
CA ASN A 221 -7.34 44.85 11.39
C ASN A 221 -5.88 44.66 10.93
N LEU A 222 -5.55 43.48 10.41
CA LEU A 222 -4.24 43.21 9.83
C LEU A 222 -4.01 44.01 8.54
N ALA A 223 -5.03 44.17 7.70
CA ALA A 223 -4.97 44.99 6.51
C ALA A 223 -4.62 46.45 6.83
N LEU A 224 -5.22 47.03 7.87
CA LEU A 224 -4.90 48.37 8.36
C LEU A 224 -3.46 48.46 8.85
N THR A 225 -3.04 47.49 9.68
CA THR A 225 -1.68 47.40 10.21
C THR A 225 -0.64 47.37 9.09
N PHE A 226 -0.87 46.56 8.06
CA PHE A 226 0.01 46.44 6.90
C PHE A 226 -0.18 47.52 5.83
N ALA A 227 -1.27 48.30 5.87
CA ALA A 227 -1.43 49.49 5.06
C ALA A 227 -0.63 50.68 5.62
N GLY A 228 -0.17 50.59 6.88
CA GLY A 228 0.52 51.69 7.56
C GLY A 228 -0.42 52.71 8.20
N GLU A 229 -1.70 52.40 8.27
CA GLU A 229 -2.69 53.16 9.04
C GLU A 229 -2.82 52.50 10.40
N THR A 230 -1.98 52.90 11.35
CA THR A 230 -2.30 52.69 12.77
C THR A 230 -3.47 53.60 13.15
N PRO A 231 -4.40 53.17 14.02
CA PRO A 231 -5.35 54.08 14.66
C PRO A 231 -4.63 55.18 15.45
#